data_AF-A0A645AY78-F1
#
_entry.id   AF-A0A645AY78-F1
#
_cell.length_a   1.000
_cell.length_b   1.000
_cell.length_c   1.000
_cell.angle_alpha   90.00
_cell.angle_beta   90.00
_cell.angle_gamma   90.00
#
_symmetry.space_group_name_H-M   'P 1'
#
loop_
_entity.id
_entity.type
_entity.pdbx_description
1 polymer ?
#
loop_
_entity_poly.entity_id
_entity_poly.type
_entity_poly.pdbx_seq_one_letter_code
_entity_poly.pdbx_strand_id
1 'polypeptide(L)'
;MLDVLGTSLSMEDEALLERLLGDRSSEVRQLAAELLSALPLSAHAQRVIAWIAPLLVRDGDSWTIAPPDKDNPDWPRDGIGIKAQAFFKGGERAWWLYQLVRMTPPVWWTDTLGMTPEQVFAWAGQTEWKRQLWDGLLEAAARAPGRDWLAALTSMQEHRFAQQSLQVLLAGMSLPEREAYWHERLLAAPHQAPELLMRIAQQMRPDQHLSAPLSNALVAALSPSQAAAIGSTDWSVRHNLSQALVGAALWIDPQSLPALLAVVDQAGSNEAAAQSYGDVWQRVRFIADIRRALCAVTA
;
A
#
# COMPACT_ATOMS: atom_id res chain seq x y z
N MET A 1 8.06 12.13 -15.15
CA MET A 1 7.03 12.88 -15.91
C MET A 1 5.72 12.08 -16.01
N LEU A 2 5.75 10.76 -16.22
CA LEU A 2 4.55 9.90 -16.14
C LEU A 2 4.12 9.51 -14.71
N ASP A 3 5.04 9.45 -13.73
CA ASP A 3 4.68 9.30 -12.30
C ASP A 3 3.81 10.44 -11.75
N VAL A 4 3.82 11.60 -12.43
CA VAL A 4 3.02 12.78 -12.05
C VAL A 4 1.55 12.59 -12.41
N LEU A 5 1.24 11.83 -13.47
CA LEU A 5 -0.14 11.60 -13.91
C LEU A 5 -0.91 10.64 -12.98
N GLY A 6 -0.21 9.80 -12.20
CA GLY A 6 -0.87 8.91 -11.24
C GLY A 6 -1.62 9.63 -10.11
N THR A 7 -1.33 10.92 -9.87
CA THR A 7 -1.93 11.68 -8.76
C THR A 7 -3.19 12.46 -9.13
N SER A 8 -3.54 12.57 -10.42
CA SER A 8 -4.76 13.26 -10.88
C SER A 8 -5.27 12.70 -12.22
N LEU A 9 -5.15 11.38 -12.40
CA LEU A 9 -5.61 10.70 -13.60
C LEU A 9 -7.13 10.85 -13.77
N SER A 10 -7.57 11.23 -14.97
CA SER A 10 -8.99 11.41 -15.27
C SER A 10 -9.32 10.97 -16.71
N MET A 11 -10.62 10.97 -17.04
CA MET A 11 -11.06 10.69 -18.42
C MET A 11 -10.55 11.71 -19.45
N GLU A 12 -10.13 12.91 -19.03
CA GLU A 12 -9.53 13.90 -19.93
C GLU A 12 -8.19 13.41 -20.51
N ASP A 13 -7.51 12.50 -19.81
CA ASP A 13 -6.23 11.92 -20.23
C ASP A 13 -6.39 10.78 -21.26
N GLU A 14 -7.60 10.26 -21.44
CA GLU A 14 -7.86 9.05 -22.24
C GLU A 14 -7.31 9.17 -23.67
N ALA A 15 -7.60 10.27 -24.36
CA ALA A 15 -7.20 10.45 -25.76
C ALA A 15 -5.66 10.45 -25.94
N LEU A 16 -4.93 11.00 -24.97
CA LEU A 16 -3.47 10.95 -24.96
C LEU A 16 -2.98 9.51 -24.74
N LEU A 17 -3.53 8.82 -23.74
CA LEU A 17 -3.11 7.48 -23.35
C LEU A 17 -3.44 6.45 -24.44
N GLU A 18 -4.60 6.50 -25.09
CA GLU A 18 -4.97 5.64 -26.22
C GLU A 18 -3.99 5.79 -27.38
N ARG A 19 -3.53 7.02 -27.66
CA ARG A 19 -2.47 7.24 -28.66
C ARG A 19 -1.14 6.62 -28.24
N LEU A 20 -0.81 6.67 -26.95
CA LEU A 20 0.44 6.10 -26.39
C LEU A 20 0.47 4.56 -26.40
N LEU A 21 -0.67 3.88 -26.56
CA LEU A 21 -0.69 2.44 -26.85
C LEU A 21 0.04 2.09 -28.17
N GLY A 22 0.21 3.05 -29.08
CA GLY A 22 0.98 2.90 -30.31
C GLY A 22 2.43 3.37 -30.23
N ASP A 23 2.95 3.75 -29.06
CA ASP A 23 4.30 4.28 -28.92
C ASP A 23 5.37 3.22 -29.29
N ARG A 24 6.56 3.66 -29.71
CA ARG A 24 7.68 2.76 -30.04
C ARG A 24 8.26 2.06 -28.80
N SER A 25 8.25 2.70 -27.63
CA SER A 25 8.75 2.14 -26.37
C SER A 25 7.74 1.16 -25.77
N SER A 26 8.20 -0.05 -25.45
CA SER A 26 7.40 -1.04 -24.73
C SER A 26 6.96 -0.54 -23.36
N GLU A 27 7.83 0.20 -22.68
CA GLU A 27 7.58 0.75 -21.35
C GLU A 27 6.47 1.80 -21.39
N VAL A 28 6.49 2.69 -22.38
CA VAL A 28 5.46 3.72 -22.56
C VAL A 28 4.11 3.08 -22.88
N ARG A 29 4.07 2.10 -23.79
CA ARG A 29 2.82 1.36 -24.11
C ARG A 29 2.25 0.66 -22.88
N GLN A 30 3.10 -0.03 -22.13
CA GLN A 30 2.68 -0.76 -20.93
C GLN A 30 2.10 0.20 -19.89
N LEU A 31 2.77 1.33 -19.65
CA LEU A 31 2.29 2.33 -18.69
C LEU A 31 0.98 2.99 -19.15
N ALA A 32 0.83 3.28 -20.43
CA ALA A 32 -0.41 3.82 -20.98
C ALA A 32 -1.59 2.86 -20.78
N ALA A 33 -1.39 1.56 -21.06
CA ALA A 33 -2.40 0.53 -20.82
C ALA A 33 -2.76 0.40 -19.34
N GLU A 34 -1.76 0.46 -18.45
CA GLU A 34 -1.97 0.39 -16.99
C GLU A 34 -2.74 1.60 -16.46
N LEU A 35 -2.44 2.81 -16.94
CA LEU A 35 -3.18 4.02 -16.59
C LEU A 35 -4.61 3.97 -17.13
N LEU A 36 -4.82 3.55 -18.38
CA LEU A 36 -6.16 3.38 -18.93
C LEU A 36 -7.00 2.34 -18.16
N SER A 37 -6.37 1.27 -17.66
CA SER A 37 -7.04 0.27 -16.81
C SER A 37 -7.55 0.84 -15.49
N ALA A 38 -6.97 1.95 -15.01
CA ALA A 38 -7.43 2.65 -13.81
C ALA A 38 -8.66 3.55 -14.08
N LEU A 39 -9.06 3.72 -15.35
CA LEU A 39 -10.22 4.51 -15.78
C LEU A 39 -11.33 3.54 -16.25
N PRO A 40 -12.33 3.20 -15.41
CA PRO A 40 -13.30 2.15 -15.72
C PRO A 40 -14.12 2.41 -16.99
N LEU A 41 -14.32 3.68 -17.35
CA LEU A 41 -15.08 4.11 -18.51
C LEU A 41 -14.23 4.24 -19.78
N SER A 42 -12.91 4.04 -19.71
CA SER A 42 -12.05 4.15 -20.88
C SER A 42 -12.32 3.04 -21.90
N ALA A 43 -12.14 3.36 -23.19
CA ALA A 43 -12.31 2.41 -24.27
C ALA A 43 -11.40 1.18 -24.11
N HIS A 44 -10.17 1.37 -23.60
CA HIS A 44 -9.26 0.28 -23.24
C HIS A 44 -9.82 -0.60 -22.13
N ALA A 45 -10.27 -0.03 -21.00
CA ALA A 45 -10.86 -0.81 -19.91
C ALA A 45 -12.09 -1.61 -20.38
N GLN A 46 -12.92 -1.02 -21.24
CA GLN A 46 -14.08 -1.70 -21.82
C GLN A 46 -13.68 -2.88 -22.74
N ARG A 47 -12.58 -2.79 -23.49
CA ARG A 47 -12.04 -3.92 -24.27
C ARG A 47 -11.55 -5.04 -23.36
N VAL A 48 -10.82 -4.71 -22.28
CA VAL A 48 -10.35 -5.69 -21.31
C VAL A 48 -11.53 -6.38 -20.62
N ILE A 49 -12.53 -5.62 -20.18
CA ILE A 49 -13.78 -6.13 -19.61
C ILE A 49 -14.47 -7.10 -20.57
N ALA A 50 -14.56 -6.76 -21.86
CA ALA A 50 -15.15 -7.62 -22.87
C ALA A 50 -14.41 -8.96 -23.05
N TRP A 51 -13.12 -9.03 -22.72
CA TRP A 51 -12.35 -10.28 -22.77
C TRP A 51 -12.48 -11.12 -21.51
N ILE A 52 -12.58 -10.50 -20.33
CA ILE A 52 -12.69 -11.24 -19.06
C ILE A 52 -14.13 -11.62 -18.71
N ALA A 53 -15.12 -10.83 -19.12
CA ALA A 53 -16.53 -11.11 -18.79
C ALA A 53 -17.00 -12.50 -19.23
N PRO A 54 -16.68 -13.01 -20.44
CA PRO A 54 -17.06 -14.36 -20.86
C PRO A 54 -16.37 -15.49 -20.08
N LEU A 55 -15.28 -15.19 -19.38
CA LEU A 55 -14.55 -16.16 -18.56
C LEU A 55 -15.25 -16.44 -17.23
N LEU A 56 -16.11 -15.52 -16.79
CA LEU A 56 -16.94 -15.67 -15.60
C LEU A 56 -18.23 -16.38 -15.93
N VAL A 57 -18.50 -17.45 -15.20
CA VAL A 57 -19.72 -18.24 -15.33
C VAL A 57 -20.44 -18.22 -13.98
N ARG A 58 -21.72 -17.86 -14.03
CA ARG A 58 -22.63 -17.95 -12.89
C ARG A 58 -23.39 -19.27 -12.93
N ASP A 59 -23.31 -20.02 -11.84
CA ASP A 59 -24.09 -21.23 -11.61
C ASP A 59 -24.90 -21.05 -10.31
N GLY A 60 -26.19 -20.75 -10.45
CA GLY A 60 -27.04 -20.33 -9.34
C GLY A 60 -26.52 -19.07 -8.65
N ASP A 61 -26.15 -19.20 -7.37
CA ASP A 61 -25.57 -18.13 -6.56
C ASP A 61 -24.03 -18.15 -6.51
N SER A 62 -23.40 -19.11 -7.20
CA SER A 62 -21.95 -19.24 -7.24
C SER A 62 -21.37 -18.65 -8.52
N TRP A 63 -20.19 -18.05 -8.40
CA TRP A 63 -19.38 -17.58 -9.52
C TRP A 63 -18.17 -18.48 -9.69
N THR A 64 -17.82 -18.79 -10.93
CA THR A 64 -16.56 -19.45 -11.29
C THR A 64 -15.88 -18.67 -12.40
N ILE A 65 -14.56 -18.82 -12.51
CA ILE A 65 -13.78 -18.21 -13.57
C ILE A 65 -12.74 -19.21 -14.07
N ALA A 66 -12.59 -19.28 -15.39
CA ALA A 66 -11.57 -20.11 -16.04
C ALA A 66 -10.66 -19.23 -16.93
N PRO A 67 -9.37 -19.57 -17.09
CA PRO A 67 -8.48 -18.82 -17.96
C PRO A 67 -8.88 -18.99 -19.43
N PRO A 68 -8.52 -18.03 -20.31
CA PRO A 68 -8.77 -18.16 -21.74
C PRO A 68 -8.24 -19.50 -22.30
N ASP A 69 -8.97 -20.08 -23.25
CA ASP A 69 -8.56 -21.32 -23.92
C ASP A 69 -7.53 -21.10 -25.03
N LYS A 70 -7.52 -19.90 -25.61
CA LYS A 70 -6.62 -19.48 -26.68
C LYS A 70 -6.19 -18.03 -26.49
N ASP A 71 -5.12 -17.67 -27.19
CA ASP A 71 -4.64 -16.30 -27.25
C ASP A 71 -5.55 -15.39 -28.10
N ASN A 72 -5.33 -14.08 -27.97
CA ASN A 72 -6.03 -13.06 -28.75
C ASN A 72 -5.01 -12.10 -29.38
N PRO A 73 -5.02 -11.92 -30.72
CA PRO A 73 -4.06 -11.05 -31.40
C PRO A 73 -4.18 -9.56 -31.02
N ASP A 74 -5.30 -9.12 -30.43
CA ASP A 74 -5.51 -7.74 -30.02
C ASP A 74 -4.86 -7.41 -28.67
N TRP A 75 -4.57 -8.42 -27.84
CA TRP A 75 -4.00 -8.27 -26.50
C TRP A 75 -2.71 -7.43 -26.42
N PRO A 76 -1.70 -7.60 -27.31
CA PRO A 76 -0.46 -6.84 -27.22
C PRO A 76 -0.63 -5.32 -27.33
N ARG A 77 -1.64 -4.86 -28.08
CA ARG A 77 -1.97 -3.43 -28.18
C ARG A 77 -2.37 -2.87 -26.83
N ASP A 78 -3.14 -3.64 -26.07
CA ASP A 78 -3.74 -3.23 -24.80
C ASP A 78 -2.90 -3.67 -23.58
N GLY A 79 -1.61 -3.95 -23.78
CA GLY A 79 -0.66 -4.24 -22.70
C GLY A 79 -0.73 -5.65 -22.13
N ILE A 80 -1.34 -6.60 -22.85
CA ILE A 80 -1.44 -8.01 -22.46
C ILE A 80 -0.48 -8.84 -23.31
N GLY A 81 0.54 -9.42 -22.68
CA GLY A 81 1.55 -10.22 -23.35
C GLY A 81 1.08 -11.64 -23.66
N ILE A 82 1.27 -12.10 -24.89
CA ILE A 82 0.92 -13.47 -25.32
C ILE A 82 1.84 -14.51 -24.69
N LYS A 83 3.16 -14.29 -24.73
CA LYS A 83 4.13 -15.23 -24.15
C LYS A 83 4.29 -14.97 -22.67
N ALA A 84 4.23 -16.04 -21.88
CA ALA A 84 4.51 -15.98 -20.46
C ALA A 84 5.97 -15.57 -20.20
N GLN A 85 6.20 -14.80 -19.13
CA GLN A 85 7.54 -14.47 -18.68
C GLN A 85 8.25 -15.72 -18.13
N ALA A 86 9.57 -15.80 -18.30
CA ALA A 86 10.35 -16.99 -17.96
C ALA A 86 10.21 -17.46 -16.50
N PHE A 87 9.92 -16.54 -15.57
CA PHE A 87 9.79 -16.82 -14.14
C PHE A 87 8.34 -16.96 -13.66
N PHE A 88 7.35 -16.82 -14.54
CA PHE A 88 5.95 -16.94 -14.17
C PHE A 88 5.56 -18.41 -13.93
N LYS A 89 4.90 -18.68 -12.81
CA LYS A 89 4.46 -20.03 -12.42
C LYS A 89 3.00 -20.23 -12.82
N GLY A 90 2.71 -21.29 -13.56
CA GLY A 90 1.32 -21.70 -13.89
C GLY A 90 1.01 -21.84 -15.39
N GLY A 91 1.99 -21.63 -16.27
CA GLY A 91 1.81 -21.75 -17.73
C GLY A 91 1.10 -20.54 -18.35
N GLU A 92 0.90 -20.60 -19.68
CA GLU A 92 0.42 -19.46 -20.48
C GLU A 92 -1.03 -19.06 -20.15
N ARG A 93 -1.91 -20.03 -19.94
CA ARG A 93 -3.31 -19.76 -19.58
C ARG A 93 -3.44 -18.99 -18.26
N ALA A 94 -2.67 -19.41 -17.25
CA ALA A 94 -2.61 -18.71 -15.97
C ALA A 94 -2.02 -17.30 -16.11
N TRP A 95 -1.03 -17.13 -17.00
CA TRP A 95 -0.42 -15.84 -17.31
C TRP A 95 -1.44 -14.88 -17.95
N TRP A 96 -2.24 -15.36 -18.92
CA TRP A 96 -3.29 -14.56 -19.54
C TRP A 96 -4.37 -14.18 -18.54
N LEU A 97 -4.83 -15.12 -17.70
CA LEU A 97 -5.84 -14.82 -16.68
C LEU A 97 -5.33 -13.77 -15.69
N TYR A 98 -4.12 -13.93 -15.15
CA TYR A 98 -3.52 -12.95 -14.26
C TYR A 98 -3.43 -11.55 -14.91
N GLN A 99 -3.01 -11.48 -16.17
CA GLN A 99 -2.94 -10.21 -16.89
C GLN A 99 -4.32 -9.59 -17.15
N LEU A 100 -5.31 -10.39 -17.52
CA LEU A 100 -6.67 -9.88 -17.70
C LEU A 100 -7.22 -9.35 -16.38
N VAL A 101 -7.02 -10.08 -15.28
CA VAL A 101 -7.48 -9.67 -13.94
C VAL A 101 -6.81 -8.37 -13.52
N ARG A 102 -5.48 -8.25 -13.64
CA ARG A 102 -4.76 -7.03 -13.24
C ARG A 102 -5.18 -5.82 -14.07
N MET A 103 -5.51 -6.01 -15.34
CA MET A 103 -5.94 -4.92 -16.23
C MET A 103 -7.43 -4.61 -16.13
N THR A 104 -8.21 -5.40 -15.38
CA THR A 104 -9.64 -5.17 -15.19
C THR A 104 -9.87 -4.21 -14.02
N PRO A 105 -10.66 -3.13 -14.17
CA PRO A 105 -10.94 -2.19 -13.10
C PRO A 105 -11.53 -2.88 -11.85
N PRO A 106 -11.04 -2.58 -10.62
CA PRO A 106 -11.54 -3.20 -9.39
C PRO A 106 -13.06 -3.07 -9.19
N VAL A 107 -13.63 -1.91 -9.54
CA VAL A 107 -15.08 -1.63 -9.44
C VAL A 107 -15.93 -2.59 -10.30
N TRP A 108 -15.40 -3.06 -11.43
CA TRP A 108 -16.12 -3.99 -12.27
C TRP A 108 -16.35 -5.33 -11.58
N TRP A 109 -15.39 -5.78 -10.75
CA TRP A 109 -15.52 -7.01 -9.99
C TRP A 109 -16.59 -6.91 -8.92
N THR A 110 -16.61 -5.82 -8.16
CA THR A 110 -17.60 -5.61 -7.10
C THR A 110 -19.00 -5.49 -7.69
N ASP A 111 -19.16 -4.76 -8.80
CA ASP A 111 -20.45 -4.57 -9.46
C ASP A 111 -20.96 -5.86 -10.12
N THR A 112 -20.09 -6.59 -10.83
CA THR A 112 -20.46 -7.81 -11.55
C THR A 112 -20.81 -8.95 -10.60
N LEU A 113 -20.01 -9.12 -9.53
CA LEU A 113 -20.22 -10.18 -8.55
C LEU A 113 -21.30 -9.82 -7.52
N GLY A 114 -21.62 -8.52 -7.35
CA GLY A 114 -22.49 -8.04 -6.28
C GLY A 114 -21.86 -8.23 -4.89
N MET A 115 -20.54 -8.10 -4.80
CA MET A 115 -19.72 -8.44 -3.62
C MET A 115 -18.92 -7.22 -3.14
N THR A 116 -18.67 -7.12 -1.84
CA THR A 116 -17.65 -6.18 -1.31
C THR A 116 -16.24 -6.63 -1.70
N PRO A 117 -15.22 -5.75 -1.68
CA PRO A 117 -13.85 -6.15 -1.96
C PRO A 117 -13.37 -7.36 -1.14
N GLU A 118 -13.72 -7.44 0.15
CA GLU A 118 -13.39 -8.60 1.01
C GLU A 118 -14.05 -9.88 0.51
N GLN A 119 -15.31 -9.80 0.10
CA GLN A 119 -16.05 -10.93 -0.46
C GLN A 119 -15.47 -11.36 -1.81
N VAL A 120 -15.02 -10.43 -2.65
CA VAL A 120 -14.31 -10.76 -3.90
C VAL A 120 -13.03 -11.54 -3.62
N PHE A 121 -12.20 -11.12 -2.64
CA PHE A 121 -11.00 -11.88 -2.26
C PHE A 121 -11.32 -13.24 -1.65
N ALA A 122 -12.37 -13.32 -0.82
CA ALA A 122 -12.83 -14.57 -0.24
C ALA A 122 -13.30 -15.55 -1.33
N TRP A 123 -14.09 -15.06 -2.29
CA TRP A 123 -14.50 -15.81 -3.49
C TRP A 123 -13.30 -16.28 -4.30
N ALA A 124 -12.40 -15.36 -4.66
CA ALA A 124 -11.18 -15.68 -5.41
C ALA A 124 -10.34 -16.75 -4.69
N GLY A 125 -10.33 -16.72 -3.35
CA GLY A 125 -9.65 -17.67 -2.48
C GLY A 125 -10.19 -19.11 -2.55
N GLN A 126 -11.42 -19.30 -3.03
CA GLN A 126 -12.07 -20.61 -3.20
C GLN A 126 -11.87 -21.20 -4.60
N THR A 127 -11.31 -20.43 -5.54
CA THR A 127 -11.06 -20.89 -6.91
C THR A 127 -9.71 -21.61 -7.05
N GLU A 128 -9.58 -22.46 -8.07
CA GLU A 128 -8.29 -23.07 -8.44
C GLU A 128 -7.26 -22.03 -8.91
N TRP A 129 -7.73 -20.84 -9.33
CA TRP A 129 -6.93 -19.72 -9.84
C TRP A 129 -6.61 -18.66 -8.77
N LYS A 130 -6.73 -19.03 -7.49
CA LYS A 130 -6.54 -18.12 -6.34
C LYS A 130 -5.34 -17.20 -6.50
N ARG A 131 -4.17 -17.73 -6.85
CA ARG A 131 -2.94 -16.92 -6.96
C ARG A 131 -3.08 -15.83 -8.02
N GLN A 132 -3.53 -16.19 -9.22
CA GLN A 132 -3.69 -15.28 -10.35
C GLN A 132 -4.73 -14.20 -10.05
N LEU A 133 -5.85 -14.59 -9.43
CA LEU A 133 -6.90 -13.65 -9.03
C LEU A 133 -6.40 -12.71 -7.93
N TRP A 134 -5.78 -13.24 -6.87
CA TRP A 134 -5.30 -12.42 -5.76
C TRP A 134 -4.22 -11.43 -6.19
N ASP A 135 -3.19 -11.90 -6.90
CA ASP A 135 -2.10 -11.03 -7.37
C ASP A 135 -2.63 -9.98 -8.36
N GLY A 136 -3.51 -10.39 -9.28
CA GLY A 136 -4.11 -9.49 -10.25
C GLY A 136 -5.01 -8.43 -9.61
N LEU A 137 -5.91 -8.83 -8.71
CA LEU A 137 -6.81 -7.92 -8.00
C LEU A 137 -6.04 -6.93 -7.12
N LEU A 138 -5.00 -7.39 -6.42
CA LEU A 138 -4.14 -6.51 -5.64
C LEU A 138 -3.42 -5.48 -6.52
N GLU A 139 -2.90 -5.88 -7.68
CA GLU A 139 -2.29 -4.94 -8.61
C GLU A 139 -3.29 -3.97 -9.25
N ALA A 140 -4.49 -4.42 -9.57
CA ALA A 140 -5.56 -3.56 -10.06
C ALA A 140 -5.94 -2.51 -9.01
N ALA A 141 -6.11 -2.96 -7.75
CA ALA A 141 -6.39 -2.10 -6.61
C ALA A 141 -5.23 -1.12 -6.32
N ALA A 142 -3.98 -1.51 -6.57
CA ALA A 142 -2.82 -0.62 -6.41
C ALA A 142 -2.86 0.59 -7.37
N ARG A 143 -3.44 0.43 -8.56
CA ARG A 143 -3.53 1.47 -9.60
C ARG A 143 -4.71 2.40 -9.43
N ALA A 144 -5.84 1.88 -8.96
CA ALA A 144 -7.05 2.66 -8.72
C ALA A 144 -7.64 2.33 -7.34
N PRO A 145 -6.93 2.64 -6.22
CA PRO A 145 -7.41 2.29 -4.90
C PRO A 145 -8.63 3.13 -4.52
N GLY A 146 -9.82 2.54 -4.69
CA GLY A 146 -11.04 3.06 -4.07
C GLY A 146 -10.98 2.88 -2.54
N ARG A 147 -11.65 3.78 -1.80
CA ARG A 147 -11.68 3.73 -0.32
C ARG A 147 -12.34 2.45 0.22
N ASP A 148 -13.22 1.85 -0.57
CA ASP A 148 -13.87 0.57 -0.33
C ASP A 148 -12.86 -0.60 -0.20
N TRP A 149 -11.66 -0.49 -0.78
CA TRP A 149 -10.62 -1.52 -0.68
C TRP A 149 -9.76 -1.41 0.58
N LEU A 150 -9.89 -0.33 1.36
CA LEU A 150 -9.04 -0.07 2.52
C LEU A 150 -9.09 -1.21 3.55
N ALA A 151 -10.29 -1.70 3.87
CA ALA A 151 -10.47 -2.75 4.87
C ALA A 151 -9.88 -4.09 4.38
N ALA A 152 -10.19 -4.53 3.17
CA ALA A 152 -9.59 -5.71 2.54
C ALA A 152 -8.05 -5.64 2.53
N LEU A 153 -7.47 -4.55 2.02
CA LEU A 153 -6.01 -4.37 1.95
C LEU A 153 -5.37 -4.36 3.34
N THR A 154 -6.03 -3.77 4.33
CA THR A 154 -5.59 -3.76 5.72
C THR A 154 -5.54 -5.17 6.31
N SER A 155 -6.55 -6.01 6.04
CA SER A 155 -6.57 -7.41 6.51
C SER A 155 -5.44 -8.25 5.91
N MET A 156 -4.95 -7.85 4.74
CA MET A 156 -3.90 -8.54 4.00
C MET A 156 -2.55 -7.83 4.06
N GLN A 157 -2.35 -6.88 4.98
CA GLN A 157 -1.18 -6.00 5.04
C GLN A 157 0.19 -6.71 5.12
N GLU A 158 0.23 -8.00 5.47
CA GLU A 158 1.44 -8.84 5.46
C GLU A 158 1.84 -9.28 4.04
N HIS A 159 0.93 -9.17 3.07
CA HIS A 159 1.20 -9.43 1.67
C HIS A 159 1.82 -8.20 1.00
N ARG A 160 2.96 -8.37 0.32
CA ARG A 160 3.73 -7.26 -0.29
C ARG A 160 2.88 -6.35 -1.19
N PHE A 161 2.05 -6.93 -2.07
CA PHE A 161 1.21 -6.14 -2.97
C PHE A 161 0.08 -5.40 -2.24
N ALA A 162 -0.48 -5.98 -1.18
CA ALA A 162 -1.48 -5.31 -0.36
C ALA A 162 -0.86 -4.13 0.39
N GLN A 163 0.35 -4.31 0.93
CA GLN A 163 1.12 -3.23 1.57
C GLN A 163 1.41 -2.08 0.60
N GLN A 164 1.87 -2.38 -0.62
CA GLN A 164 2.13 -1.37 -1.65
C GLN A 164 0.84 -0.62 -2.02
N SER A 165 -0.26 -1.33 -2.23
CA SER A 165 -1.56 -0.73 -2.56
C SER A 165 -2.06 0.19 -1.43
N LEU A 166 -1.94 -0.27 -0.19
CA LEU A 166 -2.30 0.50 1.00
C LEU A 166 -1.46 1.78 1.12
N GLN A 167 -0.16 1.73 0.80
CA GLN A 167 0.68 2.93 0.78
C GLN A 167 0.22 3.96 -0.25
N VAL A 168 -0.15 3.54 -1.46
CA VAL A 168 -0.68 4.43 -2.50
C VAL A 168 -2.03 5.02 -2.09
N LEU A 169 -2.94 4.18 -1.57
CA LEU A 169 -4.26 4.59 -1.10
C LEU A 169 -4.14 5.66 0.01
N LEU A 170 -3.31 5.39 1.04
CA LEU A 170 -3.08 6.33 2.13
C LEU A 170 -2.45 7.63 1.62
N ALA A 171 -1.49 7.59 0.69
CA ALA A 171 -0.85 8.78 0.15
C ALA A 171 -1.83 9.74 -0.57
N GLY A 172 -2.94 9.21 -1.10
CA GLY A 172 -4.04 9.98 -1.70
C GLY A 172 -5.06 10.53 -0.69
N MET A 173 -5.02 10.10 0.57
CA MET A 173 -5.92 10.59 1.63
C MET A 173 -5.39 11.86 2.28
N SER A 174 -6.30 12.67 2.83
CA SER A 174 -5.90 13.80 3.67
C SER A 174 -5.21 13.32 4.96
N LEU A 175 -4.40 14.17 5.59
CA LEU A 175 -3.75 13.82 6.85
C LEU A 175 -4.76 13.39 7.94
N PRO A 176 -5.88 14.10 8.19
CA PRO A 176 -6.86 13.67 9.20
C PRO A 176 -7.44 12.27 8.94
N GLU A 177 -7.70 11.92 7.69
CA GLU A 177 -8.23 10.60 7.33
C GLU A 177 -7.19 9.49 7.54
N ARG A 178 -5.92 9.77 7.20
CA ARG A 178 -4.81 8.85 7.51
C ARG A 178 -4.63 8.67 9.02
N GLU A 179 -4.75 9.74 9.80
CA GLU A 179 -4.64 9.65 11.25
C GLU A 179 -5.75 8.83 11.87
N ALA A 180 -7.00 8.99 11.43
CA ALA A 180 -8.11 8.15 11.88
C ALA A 180 -7.82 6.67 11.61
N TYR A 181 -7.35 6.35 10.39
CA TYR A 181 -6.93 4.99 10.03
C TYR A 181 -5.79 4.47 10.93
N TRP A 182 -4.71 5.24 11.11
CA TRP A 182 -3.58 4.81 11.94
C TRP A 182 -3.98 4.64 13.41
N HIS A 183 -4.88 5.48 13.91
CA HIS A 183 -5.39 5.36 15.27
C HIS A 183 -6.18 4.05 15.47
N GLU A 184 -7.06 3.69 14.52
CA GLU A 184 -7.76 2.40 14.56
C GLU A 184 -6.79 1.21 14.52
N ARG A 185 -5.75 1.28 13.67
CA ARG A 185 -4.70 0.24 13.62
C ARG A 185 -3.96 0.11 14.93
N LEU A 186 -3.62 1.23 15.55
CA LEU A 186 -2.91 1.25 16.83
C LEU A 186 -3.77 0.64 17.94
N LEU A 187 -5.06 0.97 18.00
CA LEU A 187 -5.99 0.40 18.98
C LEU A 187 -6.16 -1.11 18.79
N ALA A 188 -6.23 -1.58 17.55
CA ALA A 188 -6.38 -3.00 17.23
C ALA A 188 -5.12 -3.82 17.57
N ALA A 189 -3.92 -3.23 17.42
CA ALA A 189 -2.66 -3.92 17.67
C ALA A 189 -1.61 -2.98 18.31
N PRO A 190 -1.73 -2.62 19.60
CA PRO A 190 -0.80 -1.68 20.24
C PRO A 190 0.65 -2.16 20.25
N HIS A 191 0.85 -3.47 20.29
CA HIS A 191 2.18 -4.09 20.24
C HIS A 191 2.91 -3.86 18.90
N GLN A 192 2.21 -3.45 17.84
CA GLN A 192 2.77 -3.11 16.52
C GLN A 192 3.06 -1.60 16.37
N ALA A 193 3.08 -0.84 17.48
CA ALA A 193 3.38 0.59 17.45
C ALA A 193 4.70 0.94 16.71
N PRO A 194 5.81 0.20 16.89
CA PRO A 194 7.04 0.46 16.15
C PRO A 194 6.87 0.31 14.62
N GLU A 195 6.24 -0.78 14.17
CA GLU A 195 5.98 -1.02 12.75
C GLU A 195 5.04 0.02 12.15
N LEU A 196 4.01 0.41 12.91
CA LEU A 196 3.09 1.47 12.50
C LEU A 196 3.81 2.82 12.37
N LEU A 197 4.66 3.19 13.34
CA LEU A 197 5.46 4.43 13.28
C LEU A 197 6.38 4.46 12.06
N MET A 198 7.01 3.34 11.73
CA MET A 198 7.84 3.25 10.52
C MET A 198 7.01 3.48 9.25
N ARG A 199 5.80 2.91 9.18
CA ARG A 199 4.87 3.10 8.05
C ARG A 199 4.36 4.54 7.98
N ILE A 200 4.04 5.16 9.13
CA ILE A 200 3.66 6.57 9.22
C ILE A 200 4.80 7.44 8.69
N ALA A 201 6.03 7.22 9.16
CA ALA A 201 7.19 8.02 8.77
C ALA A 201 7.48 7.99 7.25
N GLN A 202 7.13 6.90 6.56
CA GLN A 202 7.23 6.79 5.10
C GLN A 202 6.15 7.58 4.35
N GLN A 203 5.08 7.98 5.03
CA GLN A 203 3.90 8.64 4.45
C GLN A 203 3.82 10.13 4.82
N MET A 204 4.52 10.56 5.86
CA MET A 204 4.55 11.96 6.28
C MET A 204 5.32 12.83 5.29
N ARG A 205 4.81 14.03 5.06
CA ARG A 205 5.50 15.08 4.28
C ARG A 205 6.23 16.04 5.23
N PRO A 206 7.34 16.68 4.82
CA PRO A 206 8.13 17.56 5.68
C PRO A 206 7.36 18.70 6.37
N ASP A 207 6.25 19.15 5.78
CA ASP A 207 5.36 20.20 6.28
C ASP A 207 4.28 19.69 7.25
N GLN A 208 4.21 18.37 7.47
CA GLN A 208 3.16 17.73 8.28
C GLN A 208 3.65 17.33 9.65
N HIS A 209 2.74 17.38 10.63
CA HIS A 209 2.91 16.81 11.96
C HIS A 209 1.66 16.07 12.37
N LEU A 210 1.82 14.99 13.15
CA LEU A 210 0.70 14.25 13.69
C LEU A 210 -0.03 15.07 14.74
N SER A 211 -1.34 14.87 14.85
CA SER A 211 -2.14 15.47 15.91
C SER A 211 -1.72 14.98 17.30
N ALA A 212 -1.97 15.81 18.32
CA ALA A 212 -1.71 15.48 19.71
C ALA A 212 -2.39 14.17 20.17
N PRO A 213 -3.67 13.89 19.83
CA PRO A 213 -4.32 12.63 20.21
C PRO A 213 -3.58 11.38 19.72
N LEU A 214 -3.27 11.30 18.42
CA LEU A 214 -2.57 10.14 17.86
C LEU A 214 -1.13 10.06 18.38
N SER A 215 -0.45 11.20 18.52
CA SER A 215 0.90 11.28 19.07
C SER A 215 0.99 10.73 20.49
N ASN A 216 0.06 11.11 21.36
CA ASN A 216 -0.02 10.60 22.72
C ASN A 216 -0.32 9.10 22.75
N ALA A 217 -1.23 8.62 21.89
CA ALA A 217 -1.54 7.20 21.79
C ALA A 217 -0.32 6.37 21.32
N LEU A 218 0.41 6.85 20.32
CA LEU A 218 1.62 6.19 19.81
C LEU A 218 2.70 6.11 20.87
N VAL A 219 2.96 7.20 21.60
CA VAL A 219 3.95 7.22 22.69
C VAL A 219 3.53 6.30 23.84
N ALA A 220 2.24 6.28 24.20
CA ALA A 220 1.74 5.40 25.25
C ALA A 220 1.83 3.91 24.87
N ALA A 221 1.68 3.58 23.57
CA ALA A 221 1.80 2.22 23.07
C ALA A 221 3.26 1.74 22.95
N LEU A 222 4.23 2.66 22.86
CA LEU A 222 5.66 2.34 22.91
C LEU A 222 6.07 2.01 24.34
N SER A 223 6.14 0.72 24.68
CA SER A 223 6.66 0.32 25.99
C SER A 223 8.19 0.54 26.07
N PRO A 224 8.74 0.81 27.27
CA PRO A 224 10.19 0.84 27.47
C PRO A 224 10.88 -0.48 27.06
N SER A 225 10.20 -1.62 27.22
CA SER A 225 10.72 -2.93 26.79
C SER A 225 10.79 -3.06 25.27
N GLN A 226 9.82 -2.53 24.52
CA GLN A 226 9.88 -2.47 23.07
C GLN A 226 11.01 -1.54 22.61
N ALA A 227 11.13 -0.35 23.21
CA ALA A 227 12.23 0.58 22.91
C ALA A 227 13.61 -0.03 23.23
N ALA A 228 13.73 -0.84 24.29
CA ALA A 228 14.97 -1.54 24.62
C ALA A 228 15.34 -2.64 23.62
N ALA A 229 14.40 -3.11 22.77
CA ALA A 229 14.69 -4.07 21.71
C ALA A 229 15.63 -3.53 20.62
N ILE A 230 16.03 -2.25 20.70
CA ILE A 230 17.11 -1.72 19.86
C ILE A 230 18.47 -2.37 20.15
N GLY A 231 18.60 -3.00 21.33
CA GLY A 231 19.71 -3.87 21.69
C GLY A 231 19.55 -5.33 21.27
N SER A 232 18.46 -5.69 20.57
CA SER A 232 18.21 -7.05 20.07
C SER A 232 19.38 -7.55 19.24
N THR A 233 19.69 -8.86 19.22
CA THR A 233 20.70 -9.43 18.31
C THR A 233 20.22 -9.50 16.86
N ASP A 234 18.91 -9.44 16.63
CA ASP A 234 18.30 -9.41 15.30
C ASP A 234 18.48 -8.03 14.63
N TRP A 235 19.19 -8.00 13.49
CA TRP A 235 19.45 -6.75 12.77
C TRP A 235 18.18 -6.06 12.28
N SER A 236 17.19 -6.81 11.79
CA SER A 236 15.95 -6.26 11.25
C SER A 236 15.12 -5.61 12.34
N VAL A 237 15.00 -6.25 13.51
CA VAL A 237 14.31 -5.68 14.68
C VAL A 237 14.96 -4.36 15.09
N ARG A 238 16.29 -4.34 15.22
CA ARG A 238 17.04 -3.12 15.58
C ARG A 238 16.85 -2.01 14.56
N HIS A 239 17.01 -2.33 13.27
CA HIS A 239 16.92 -1.35 12.20
C HIS A 239 15.53 -0.71 12.16
N ASN A 240 14.47 -1.53 12.20
CA ASN A 240 13.09 -1.05 12.14
C ASN A 240 12.75 -0.17 13.34
N LEU A 241 13.16 -0.56 14.55
CA LEU A 241 12.91 0.23 15.75
C LEU A 241 13.69 1.55 15.76
N SER A 242 14.92 1.57 15.28
CA SER A 242 15.70 2.81 15.11
C SER A 242 14.98 3.80 14.19
N GLN A 243 14.48 3.32 13.04
CA GLN A 243 13.69 4.13 12.12
C GLN A 243 12.38 4.61 12.75
N ALA A 244 11.70 3.74 13.51
CA ALA A 244 10.45 4.09 14.19
C ALA A 244 10.66 5.20 15.24
N LEU A 245 11.71 5.13 16.06
CA LEU A 245 12.00 6.13 17.08
C LEU A 245 12.43 7.48 16.48
N VAL A 246 13.27 7.46 15.44
CA VAL A 246 13.65 8.68 14.72
C VAL A 246 12.43 9.30 14.03
N GLY A 247 11.58 8.46 13.41
CA GLY A 247 10.32 8.88 12.82
C GLY A 247 9.37 9.49 13.85
N ALA A 248 9.25 8.88 15.03
CA ALA A 248 8.46 9.44 16.13
C ALA A 248 8.96 10.83 16.51
N ALA A 249 10.28 10.99 16.72
CA ALA A 249 10.88 12.29 17.05
C ALA A 249 10.62 13.36 15.98
N LEU A 250 10.58 12.97 14.71
CA LEU A 250 10.33 13.89 13.58
C LEU A 250 8.86 14.28 13.42
N TRP A 251 7.93 13.37 13.66
CA TRP A 251 6.55 13.53 13.17
C TRP A 251 5.50 13.69 14.24
N ILE A 252 5.71 13.22 15.48
CA ILE A 252 4.71 13.39 16.54
C ILE A 252 4.51 14.87 16.89
N ASP A 253 3.37 15.17 17.49
CA ASP A 253 3.06 16.47 18.04
C ASP A 253 4.18 16.93 19.00
N PRO A 254 4.66 18.18 18.87
CA PRO A 254 5.73 18.70 19.71
C PRO A 254 5.48 18.61 21.22
N GLN A 255 4.21 18.65 21.67
CA GLN A 255 3.84 18.52 23.08
C GLN A 255 3.98 17.08 23.58
N SER A 256 3.98 16.08 22.69
CA SER A 256 4.20 14.67 23.03
C SER A 256 5.69 14.29 23.11
N LEU A 257 6.61 15.14 22.62
CA LEU A 257 8.06 14.86 22.62
C LEU A 257 8.65 14.59 24.02
N PRO A 258 8.30 15.31 25.10
CA PRO A 258 8.80 15.00 26.44
C PRO A 258 8.45 13.58 26.90
N ALA A 259 7.26 13.08 26.55
CA ALA A 259 6.85 11.72 26.89
C ALA A 259 7.65 10.68 26.09
N LEU A 260 7.91 10.93 24.80
CA LEU A 260 8.78 10.08 23.98
C LEU A 260 10.20 10.00 24.57
N LEU A 261 10.77 11.14 24.98
CA LEU A 261 12.10 11.20 25.59
C LEU A 261 12.16 10.40 26.90
N ALA A 262 11.11 10.45 27.72
CA ALA A 262 11.04 9.64 28.93
C ALA A 262 11.09 8.13 28.64
N VAL A 263 10.40 7.66 27.59
CA VAL A 263 10.45 6.24 27.15
C VAL A 263 11.87 5.88 26.68
N VAL A 264 12.49 6.75 25.88
CA VAL A 264 13.86 6.60 25.37
C VAL A 264 14.89 6.55 26.51
N ASP A 265 14.78 7.43 27.49
CA ASP A 265 15.70 7.51 28.63
C ASP A 265 15.59 6.27 29.52
N GLN A 266 14.36 5.78 29.77
CA GLN A 266 14.13 4.54 30.50
C GLN A 266 14.73 3.34 29.76
N ALA A 267 14.51 3.23 28.44
CA ALA A 267 15.07 2.15 27.64
C ALA A 267 16.62 2.20 27.59
N GLY A 268 17.18 3.39 27.52
CA GLY A 268 18.63 3.64 27.47
C GLY A 268 19.38 3.39 28.79
N SER A 269 18.68 3.35 29.93
CA SER A 269 19.29 2.99 31.22
C SER A 269 19.69 1.50 31.34
N ASN A 270 19.30 0.67 30.38
CA ASN A 270 19.73 -0.73 30.31
C ASN A 270 21.16 -0.81 29.71
N GLU A 271 22.12 -1.34 30.49
CA GLU A 271 23.56 -1.37 30.14
C GLU A 271 23.86 -1.96 28.76
N ALA A 272 23.11 -3.00 28.35
CA ALA A 272 23.30 -3.64 27.04
C ALA A 272 22.86 -2.76 25.85
N ALA A 273 21.84 -1.91 26.04
CA ALA A 273 21.36 -0.98 25.01
C ALA A 273 22.19 0.32 24.95
N ALA A 274 22.80 0.70 26.07
CA ALA A 274 23.60 1.93 26.19
C ALA A 274 24.95 1.85 25.45
N GLN A 275 25.62 0.69 25.46
CA GLN A 275 26.99 0.55 24.93
C GLN A 275 27.10 0.41 23.41
N SER A 276 26.03 0.01 22.70
CA SER A 276 26.10 -0.28 21.24
C SER A 276 25.27 0.65 20.35
N TYR A 277 24.37 1.46 20.90
CA TYR A 277 23.39 2.24 20.11
C TYR A 277 23.18 3.68 20.59
N GLY A 278 24.18 4.26 21.27
CA GLY A 278 24.19 5.65 21.74
C GLY A 278 23.79 6.66 20.66
N ASP A 279 24.24 6.46 19.43
CA ASP A 279 23.98 7.38 18.31
C ASP A 279 22.49 7.54 17.99
N VAL A 280 21.69 6.47 18.09
CA VAL A 280 20.25 6.55 17.82
C VAL A 280 19.56 7.35 18.92
N TRP A 281 19.90 7.09 20.18
CA TRP A 281 19.39 7.85 21.32
C TRP A 281 19.75 9.33 21.25
N GLN A 282 21.00 9.64 20.91
CA GLN A 282 21.46 11.02 20.71
C GLN A 282 20.72 11.70 19.56
N ARG A 283 20.51 11.00 18.44
CA ARG A 283 19.78 11.53 17.29
C ARG A 283 18.32 11.84 17.62
N VAL A 284 17.64 10.94 18.33
CA VAL A 284 16.26 11.14 18.78
C VAL A 284 16.15 12.36 19.70
N ARG A 285 17.05 12.48 20.69
CA ARG A 285 17.11 13.65 21.60
C ARG A 285 17.35 14.94 20.83
N PHE A 286 18.36 14.96 19.97
CA PHE A 286 18.72 16.12 19.16
C PHE A 286 17.56 16.62 18.31
N ILE A 287 16.85 15.72 17.61
CA ILE A 287 15.68 16.06 16.80
C ILE A 287 14.56 16.63 17.70
N ALA A 288 14.26 15.96 18.81
CA ALA A 288 13.20 16.39 19.72
C ALA A 288 13.49 17.79 20.31
N ASP A 289 14.73 18.05 20.73
CA ASP A 289 15.13 19.34 21.33
C ASP A 289 15.05 20.47 20.31
N ILE A 290 15.50 20.26 19.07
CA ILE A 290 15.35 21.25 17.99
C ILE A 290 13.87 21.57 17.76
N ARG A 291 13.02 20.55 17.62
CA ARG A 291 11.59 20.76 17.33
C ARG A 291 10.89 21.49 18.48
N ARG A 292 11.19 21.14 19.74
CA ARG A 292 10.66 21.84 20.91
C ARG A 292 11.10 23.30 20.95
N ALA A 293 12.37 23.59 20.64
CA ALA A 293 12.88 24.96 20.59
C ALA A 293 12.19 25.78 19.48
N LEU A 294 12.00 25.21 18.29
CA LEU A 294 11.30 25.89 17.18
C LEU A 294 9.84 26.20 17.52
N CYS A 295 9.13 25.28 18.18
CA CYS A 295 7.76 25.53 18.63
C CYS A 295 7.68 26.63 19.69
N ALA A 296 8.64 26.69 20.63
CA ALA A 296 8.68 27.75 21.65
C ALA A 296 8.93 29.15 21.09
N VAL A 297 9.54 29.26 19.90
CA VAL A 297 9.80 30.54 19.21
C VAL A 297 8.62 30.97 18.33
N THR A 298 7.75 30.03 17.94
CA THR A 298 6.63 30.27 17.02
C THR A 298 5.25 30.32 17.69
N ALA A 299 5.16 29.97 18.97
CA ALA A 299 3.98 30.08 19.84
C ALA A 299 3.88 31.45 20.52
#